data_AF-A0A7S3BXQ5-F1
#
_entry.id   AF-A0A7S3BXQ5-F1
#
_cell.length_a   1.000
_cell.length_b   1.000
_cell.length_c   1.000
_cell.angle_alpha   90.00
_cell.angle_beta   90.00
_cell.angle_gamma   90.00
#
_symmetry.space_group_name_H-M   'P 1'
#
loop_
_entity.id
_entity.type
_entity.pdbx_description
1 polymer ?
#
loop_
_entity_poly.entity_id
_entity_poly.type
_entity_poly.pdbx_seq_one_letter_code
_entity_poly.pdbx_strand_id
1 'polypeptide(L)'
;DTELNGSRSRLGVVEKEAVQLKEVQTDLQKTRHALSEATQRAREASDIPMLKQEVANAKQELMRAQAGQQDKMSSLETELKASKQELEKSQQDLERVVGQLKFAQQEGKAVGRLQKDVSEAHANLSAQQDEAAKLSAQLVSEASAARLEHAGRLQDTHPIFGELLQDFGYKKLYRGSPLTLWAGTLVWQSQRAFRQERASLIAK
;
A
#
# COMPACT_ATOMS: atom_id res chain seq x y z
N ASP A 1 105.41 34.53 -95.18
CA ASP A 1 104.83 33.61 -94.17
C ASP A 1 105.05 34.04 -92.72
N THR A 2 104.69 35.26 -92.33
CA THR A 2 104.89 35.76 -90.94
C THR A 2 103.71 36.55 -90.36
N GLU A 3 102.57 36.65 -91.06
CA GLU A 3 101.38 37.39 -90.58
C GLU A 3 100.25 36.50 -90.01
N LEU A 4 100.39 35.17 -90.03
CA LEU A 4 99.33 34.24 -89.58
C LEU A 4 99.46 33.80 -88.10
N ASN A 5 100.54 34.13 -87.39
CA ASN A 5 100.76 33.68 -86.00
C ASN A 5 100.23 34.63 -84.92
N GLY A 6 99.94 35.89 -85.23
CA GLY A 6 99.34 36.85 -84.27
C GLY A 6 97.86 36.60 -84.00
N SER A 7 97.14 35.99 -84.96
CA SER A 7 95.69 35.74 -84.86
C SER A 7 95.35 34.51 -84.01
N ARG A 8 96.25 33.52 -83.91
CA ARG A 8 96.09 32.34 -83.04
C ARG A 8 96.21 32.67 -81.54
N SER A 9 97.02 33.66 -81.17
CA SER A 9 97.18 34.07 -79.77
C SER A 9 95.99 34.88 -79.23
N ARG A 10 95.24 35.59 -80.11
CA ARG A 10 94.00 36.28 -79.72
C ARG A 10 92.81 35.32 -79.61
N LEU A 11 92.75 34.30 -80.46
CA LEU A 11 91.73 33.23 -80.39
C LEU A 11 91.78 32.41 -79.10
N GLY A 12 92.97 32.05 -78.61
CA GLY A 12 93.12 31.31 -77.34
C GLY A 12 92.77 32.13 -76.08
N VAL A 13 92.90 33.47 -76.13
CA VAL A 13 92.43 34.37 -75.07
C VAL A 13 90.90 34.47 -75.11
N VAL A 14 90.32 34.57 -76.31
CA VAL A 14 88.85 34.58 -76.50
C VAL A 14 88.21 33.24 -76.11
N GLU A 15 88.85 32.10 -76.36
CA GLU A 15 88.36 30.79 -75.90
C GLU A 15 88.43 30.63 -74.38
N LYS A 16 89.50 31.10 -73.73
CA LYS A 16 89.59 31.13 -72.26
C LYS A 16 88.57 32.07 -71.64
N GLU A 17 88.36 33.24 -72.23
CA GLU A 17 87.31 34.18 -71.81
C GLU A 17 85.91 33.60 -72.05
N ALA A 18 85.68 32.84 -73.13
CA ALA A 18 84.41 32.18 -73.38
C ALA A 18 84.13 31.02 -72.39
N VAL A 19 85.16 30.28 -71.97
CA VAL A 19 85.05 29.27 -70.91
C VAL A 19 84.78 29.92 -69.56
N GLN A 20 85.49 31.00 -69.22
CA GLN A 20 85.24 31.78 -68.01
C GLN A 20 83.83 32.40 -68.01
N LEU A 21 83.36 32.91 -69.14
CA LEU A 21 82.00 33.43 -69.28
C LEU A 21 80.95 32.33 -69.09
N LYS A 22 81.20 31.10 -69.58
CA LYS A 22 80.33 29.95 -69.31
C LYS A 22 80.34 29.57 -67.83
N GLU A 23 81.50 29.53 -67.18
CA GLU A 23 81.58 29.26 -65.73
C GLU A 23 80.83 30.33 -64.93
N VAL A 24 81.08 31.61 -65.21
CA VAL A 24 80.36 32.74 -64.61
C VAL A 24 78.86 32.64 -64.86
N GLN A 25 78.43 32.25 -66.07
CA GLN A 25 77.03 32.06 -66.40
C GLN A 25 76.40 30.90 -65.62
N THR A 26 77.12 29.77 -65.45
CA THR A 26 76.64 28.65 -64.63
C THR A 26 76.55 29.00 -63.16
N ASP A 27 77.51 29.77 -62.63
CA ASP A 27 77.49 30.23 -61.25
C ASP A 27 76.42 31.31 -61.02
N LEU A 28 76.14 32.15 -62.01
CA LEU A 28 74.98 33.06 -62.02
C LEU A 28 73.64 32.30 -61.99
N GLN A 29 73.55 31.16 -62.69
CA GLN A 29 72.37 30.30 -62.64
C GLN A 29 72.21 29.61 -61.29
N LYS A 30 73.31 29.07 -60.72
CA LYS A 30 73.30 28.47 -59.38
C LYS A 30 72.93 29.49 -58.31
N THR A 31 73.47 30.71 -58.37
CA THR A 31 73.13 31.79 -57.42
C THR A 31 71.70 32.27 -57.58
N ARG A 32 71.17 32.35 -58.81
CA ARG A 32 69.73 32.60 -59.05
C ARG A 32 68.85 31.49 -58.45
N HIS A 33 69.22 30.23 -58.60
CA HIS A 33 68.51 29.11 -57.98
C HIS A 33 68.58 29.16 -56.46
N ALA A 34 69.76 29.41 -55.88
CA ALA A 34 69.93 29.55 -54.43
C ALA A 34 69.14 30.74 -53.87
N LEU A 35 69.08 31.86 -54.60
CA LEU A 35 68.27 33.02 -54.21
C LEU A 35 66.78 32.71 -54.28
N SER A 36 66.32 32.01 -55.33
CA SER A 36 64.95 31.50 -55.46
C SER A 36 64.58 30.63 -54.26
N GLU A 37 65.40 29.63 -53.92
CA GLU A 37 65.19 28.78 -52.75
C GLU A 37 65.21 29.56 -51.44
N ALA A 38 66.12 30.52 -51.27
CA ALA A 38 66.20 31.36 -50.08
C ALA A 38 64.95 32.24 -49.93
N THR A 39 64.45 32.83 -51.02
CA THR A 39 63.20 33.61 -51.00
C THR A 39 61.98 32.74 -50.72
N GLN A 40 61.95 31.51 -51.21
CA GLN A 40 60.88 30.56 -50.91
C GLN A 40 60.91 30.14 -49.44
N ARG A 41 62.08 29.80 -48.89
CA ARG A 41 62.25 29.54 -47.45
C ARG A 41 61.91 30.75 -46.58
N ALA A 42 62.19 31.97 -47.03
CA ALA A 42 61.83 33.19 -46.30
C ALA A 42 60.31 33.41 -46.25
N ARG A 43 59.58 33.05 -47.32
CA ARG A 43 58.11 33.06 -47.34
C ARG A 43 57.53 31.99 -46.42
N GLU A 44 58.06 30.77 -46.50
CA GLU A 44 57.67 29.68 -45.60
C GLU A 44 57.94 30.06 -44.12
N ALA A 45 59.06 30.73 -43.85
CA ALA A 45 59.39 31.20 -42.50
C ALA A 45 58.47 32.33 -42.01
N SER A 46 57.94 33.17 -42.91
CA SER A 46 56.95 34.19 -42.54
C SER A 46 55.58 33.61 -42.18
N ASP A 47 55.27 32.40 -42.66
CA ASP A 47 53.99 31.72 -42.36
C ASP A 47 54.01 30.97 -41.01
N ILE A 48 55.21 30.62 -40.50
CA ILE A 48 55.39 29.94 -39.20
C ILE A 48 54.66 30.63 -38.02
N PRO A 49 54.74 31.95 -37.80
CA PRO A 49 54.03 32.60 -36.69
C PRO A 49 52.51 32.50 -36.83
N MET A 50 51.96 32.58 -38.05
CA MET A 50 50.53 32.43 -38.30
C MET A 50 50.08 31.00 -37.99
N LEU A 51 50.81 29.99 -38.47
CA LEU A 51 50.57 28.58 -38.16
C LEU A 51 50.66 28.29 -36.66
N LYS A 52 51.61 28.90 -35.94
CA LYS A 52 51.69 28.79 -34.47
C LYS A 52 50.47 29.36 -33.77
N GLN A 53 49.92 30.47 -34.26
CA GLN A 53 48.71 31.08 -33.72
C GLN A 53 47.48 30.22 -34.01
N GLU A 54 47.35 29.67 -35.22
CA GLU A 54 46.28 28.73 -35.57
C GLU A 54 46.32 27.46 -34.70
N VAL A 55 47.51 26.87 -34.48
CA VAL A 55 47.67 25.72 -33.58
C VAL A 55 47.32 26.08 -32.14
N ALA A 56 47.66 27.28 -31.67
CA ALA A 56 47.29 27.75 -30.34
C ALA A 56 45.76 27.91 -30.19
N ASN A 57 45.11 28.50 -31.19
CA ASN A 57 43.65 28.65 -31.22
C ASN A 57 42.96 27.27 -31.27
N ALA A 58 43.41 26.37 -32.14
CA ALA A 58 42.88 25.01 -32.24
C ALA A 58 43.05 24.24 -30.91
N LYS A 59 44.19 24.41 -30.22
CA LYS A 59 44.41 23.81 -28.89
C LYS A 59 43.47 24.39 -27.84
N GLN A 60 43.20 25.70 -27.87
CA GLN A 60 42.26 26.34 -26.95
C GLN A 60 40.82 25.88 -27.20
N GLU A 61 40.41 25.74 -28.46
CA GLU A 61 39.10 25.20 -28.84
C GLU A 61 38.96 23.73 -28.41
N LEU A 62 39.99 22.91 -28.60
CA LEU A 62 39.98 21.52 -28.16
C LEU A 62 39.84 21.39 -26.64
N MET A 63 40.55 22.23 -25.86
CA MET A 63 40.39 22.24 -24.40
C MET A 63 38.98 22.68 -23.97
N ARG A 64 38.38 23.68 -24.64
CA ARG A 64 36.98 24.09 -24.38
C ARG A 64 36.00 22.98 -24.72
N ALA A 65 36.21 22.27 -25.83
CA ALA A 65 35.37 21.14 -26.22
C ALA A 65 35.48 19.99 -25.21
N GLN A 66 36.68 19.68 -24.72
CA GLN A 66 36.91 18.67 -23.69
C GLN A 66 36.25 19.06 -22.36
N ALA A 67 36.39 20.31 -21.91
CA ALA A 67 35.70 20.80 -20.72
C ALA A 67 34.17 20.67 -20.85
N GLY A 68 33.62 21.10 -21.98
CA GLY A 68 32.18 20.97 -22.25
C GLY A 68 31.68 19.51 -22.34
N GLN A 69 32.53 18.58 -22.77
CA GLN A 69 32.22 17.14 -22.71
C GLN A 69 32.27 16.60 -21.28
N GLN A 70 33.26 17.03 -20.49
CA GLN A 70 33.40 16.62 -19.09
C GLN A 70 32.24 17.13 -18.23
N ASP A 71 31.79 18.36 -18.45
CA ASP A 71 30.61 18.92 -17.77
C ASP A 71 29.35 18.12 -18.11
N LYS A 72 29.14 17.80 -19.40
CA LYS A 72 28.01 16.96 -19.83
C LYS A 72 28.06 15.56 -19.20
N MET A 73 29.23 14.94 -19.17
CA MET A 73 29.41 13.63 -18.52
C MET A 73 29.08 13.71 -17.03
N SER A 74 29.53 14.75 -16.33
CA SER A 74 29.21 14.94 -14.91
C SER A 74 27.70 15.15 -14.67
N SER A 75 27.02 15.91 -15.53
CA SER A 75 25.57 16.09 -15.46
C SER A 75 24.84 14.77 -15.64
N LEU A 76 25.18 14.01 -16.68
CA LEU A 76 24.57 12.70 -16.95
C LEU A 76 24.84 11.71 -15.82
N GLU A 77 26.01 11.73 -15.19
CA GLU A 77 26.31 10.91 -14.03
C GLU A 77 25.44 11.28 -12.81
N THR A 78 25.19 12.57 -12.59
CA THR A 78 24.30 13.02 -11.50
C THR A 78 22.84 12.64 -11.76
N GLU A 79 22.35 12.80 -12.99
CA GLU A 79 21.01 12.39 -13.40
C GLU A 79 20.83 10.87 -13.29
N LEU A 80 21.82 10.10 -13.73
CA LEU A 80 21.82 8.63 -13.62
C LEU A 80 21.79 8.18 -12.16
N LYS A 81 22.53 8.85 -11.27
CA LYS A 81 22.50 8.56 -9.82
C LYS A 81 21.14 8.91 -9.22
N ALA A 82 20.57 10.05 -9.56
CA ALA A 82 19.24 10.46 -9.08
C ALA A 82 18.16 9.47 -9.55
N SER A 83 18.16 9.10 -10.82
CA SER A 83 17.20 8.14 -11.38
C SER A 83 17.32 6.76 -10.73
N LYS A 84 18.54 6.28 -10.44
CA LYS A 84 18.75 5.02 -9.69
C LYS A 84 18.17 5.09 -8.28
N GLN A 85 18.34 6.20 -7.58
CA GLN A 85 17.78 6.39 -6.24
C GLN A 85 16.25 6.44 -6.26
N GLU A 86 15.65 7.07 -7.27
CA GLU A 86 14.19 7.07 -7.44
C GLU A 86 13.65 5.66 -7.74
N LEU A 87 14.35 4.91 -8.60
CA LEU A 87 13.99 3.52 -8.90
C LEU A 87 14.01 2.66 -7.63
N GLU A 88 15.05 2.80 -6.80
CA GLU A 88 15.18 2.05 -5.55
C GLU A 88 14.07 2.41 -4.54
N LYS A 89 13.74 3.69 -4.40
CA LYS A 89 12.60 4.13 -3.57
C LYS A 89 11.28 3.56 -4.07
N SER A 90 11.04 3.63 -5.38
CA SER A 90 9.82 3.08 -5.99
C SER A 90 9.71 1.56 -5.79
N GLN A 91 10.83 0.83 -5.85
CA GLN A 91 10.86 -0.60 -5.53
C GLN A 91 10.49 -0.89 -4.08
N GLN A 92 11.05 -0.13 -3.13
CA GLN A 92 10.73 -0.26 -1.70
C GLN A 92 9.24 0.04 -1.42
N ASP A 93 8.70 1.08 -2.04
CA ASP A 93 7.28 1.43 -1.91
C ASP A 93 6.37 0.35 -2.50
N LEU A 94 6.74 -0.24 -3.64
CA LEU A 94 6.00 -1.33 -4.26
C LEU A 94 6.01 -2.58 -3.37
N GLU A 95 7.15 -2.95 -2.79
CA GLU A 95 7.24 -4.06 -1.83
C GLU A 95 6.36 -3.82 -0.60
N ARG A 96 6.33 -2.60 -0.07
CA ARG A 96 5.47 -2.21 1.04
C ARG A 96 3.99 -2.36 0.70
N VAL A 97 3.55 -1.87 -0.46
CA VAL A 97 2.16 -1.97 -0.92
C VAL A 97 1.77 -3.43 -1.16
N VAL A 98 2.66 -4.24 -1.75
CA VAL A 98 2.42 -5.68 -1.93
C VAL A 98 2.28 -6.38 -0.58
N GLY A 99 3.09 -6.00 0.42
CA GLY A 99 2.97 -6.50 1.80
C GLY A 99 1.61 -6.17 2.41
N GLN A 100 1.16 -4.92 2.29
CA GLN A 100 -0.15 -4.48 2.78
C GLN A 100 -1.31 -5.20 2.08
N LEU A 101 -1.22 -5.41 0.76
CA LEU A 101 -2.25 -6.10 -0.01
C LEU A 101 -2.37 -7.57 0.40
N LYS A 102 -1.23 -8.25 0.61
CA LYS A 102 -1.21 -9.63 1.14
C LYS A 102 -1.85 -9.72 2.52
N PHE A 103 -1.56 -8.76 3.40
CA PHE A 103 -2.16 -8.69 4.74
C PHE A 103 -3.68 -8.49 4.66
N ALA A 104 -4.14 -7.50 3.90
CA ALA A 104 -5.57 -7.25 3.68
C ALA A 104 -6.29 -8.47 3.07
N GLN A 105 -5.63 -9.21 2.17
CA GLN A 105 -6.18 -10.44 1.60
C GLN A 105 -6.33 -11.55 2.65
N GLN A 106 -5.40 -11.66 3.61
CA GLN A 106 -5.51 -12.60 4.72
C GLN A 106 -6.63 -12.21 5.68
N GLU A 107 -6.76 -10.92 6.02
CA GLU A 107 -7.87 -10.40 6.82
C GLU A 107 -9.22 -10.66 6.14
N GLY A 108 -9.34 -10.41 4.84
CA GLY A 108 -10.55 -10.70 4.07
C GLY A 108 -10.96 -12.18 4.14
N LYS A 109 -9.99 -13.10 4.12
CA LYS A 109 -10.26 -14.55 4.33
C LYS A 109 -10.72 -14.86 5.74
N ALA A 110 -10.16 -14.20 6.76
CA ALA A 110 -10.56 -14.38 8.15
C ALA A 110 -11.99 -13.85 8.38
N VAL A 111 -12.30 -12.66 7.89
CA VAL A 111 -13.65 -12.08 7.93
C VAL A 111 -14.66 -12.97 7.22
N GLY A 112 -14.29 -13.52 6.05
CA GLY A 112 -15.16 -14.46 5.33
C GLY A 112 -15.46 -15.75 6.11
N ARG A 113 -14.54 -16.23 6.97
CA ARG A 113 -14.80 -17.37 7.87
C ARG A 113 -15.74 -16.95 9.01
N LEU A 114 -15.44 -15.84 9.67
CA LEU A 114 -16.30 -15.30 10.74
C LEU A 114 -17.73 -15.05 10.27
N GLN A 115 -17.91 -14.58 9.03
CA GLN A 115 -19.23 -14.37 8.45
C GLN A 115 -20.01 -15.68 8.26
N LYS A 116 -19.32 -16.77 7.90
CA LYS A 116 -19.94 -18.11 7.84
C LYS A 116 -20.32 -18.59 9.23
N ASP A 117 -19.42 -18.47 10.20
CA ASP A 117 -19.69 -18.88 11.58
C ASP A 117 -20.88 -18.12 12.18
N VAL A 118 -20.97 -16.80 11.92
CA VAL A 118 -22.11 -15.97 12.33
C VAL A 118 -23.40 -16.40 11.62
N SER A 119 -23.34 -16.70 10.32
CA SER A 119 -24.51 -17.19 9.58
C SER A 119 -25.01 -18.52 10.12
N GLU A 120 -24.12 -19.45 10.45
CA GLU A 120 -24.46 -20.75 11.06
C GLU A 120 -25.02 -20.57 12.48
N ALA A 121 -24.40 -19.72 13.30
CA ALA A 121 -24.90 -19.38 14.63
C ALA A 121 -26.30 -18.75 14.58
N HIS A 122 -26.56 -17.88 13.60
CA HIS A 122 -27.88 -17.27 13.41
C HIS A 122 -28.95 -18.30 13.02
N ALA A 123 -28.62 -19.22 12.11
CA ALA A 123 -29.52 -20.32 11.74
C ALA A 123 -29.83 -21.23 12.95
N ASN A 124 -28.82 -21.57 13.75
CA ASN A 124 -29.00 -22.37 14.96
C ASN A 124 -29.86 -21.65 16.01
N LEU A 125 -29.64 -20.35 16.22
CA LEU A 125 -30.44 -19.55 17.14
C LEU A 125 -31.91 -19.49 16.68
N SER A 126 -32.15 -19.31 15.38
CA SER A 126 -33.51 -19.33 14.83
C SER A 126 -34.20 -20.67 15.07
N ALA A 127 -33.50 -21.78 14.84
CA ALA A 127 -34.06 -23.12 15.10
C ALA A 127 -34.38 -23.33 16.58
N GLN A 128 -33.51 -22.88 17.49
CA GLN A 128 -33.76 -22.94 18.94
C GLN A 128 -34.96 -22.08 19.36
N GLN A 129 -35.14 -20.90 18.76
CA GLN A 129 -36.30 -20.05 19.02
C GLN A 129 -37.60 -20.70 18.55
N ASP A 130 -37.59 -21.36 17.38
CA ASP A 130 -38.74 -22.09 16.88
C ASP A 130 -39.11 -23.29 17.75
N GLU A 131 -38.11 -24.04 18.24
CA GLU A 131 -38.32 -25.14 19.19
C GLU A 131 -38.85 -24.64 20.54
N ALA A 132 -38.26 -23.58 21.09
CA ALA A 132 -38.73 -22.97 22.33
C ALA A 132 -40.17 -22.44 22.19
N ALA A 133 -40.52 -21.85 21.05
CA ALA A 133 -41.88 -21.39 20.76
C ALA A 133 -42.88 -22.55 20.72
N LYS A 134 -42.52 -23.68 20.09
CA LYS A 134 -43.35 -24.89 20.06
C LYS A 134 -43.57 -25.48 21.45
N LEU A 135 -42.51 -25.62 22.24
CA LEU A 135 -42.58 -26.13 23.61
C LEU A 135 -43.40 -25.20 24.51
N SER A 136 -43.20 -23.88 24.38
CA SER A 136 -44.01 -22.89 25.10
C SER A 136 -45.49 -23.00 24.75
N ALA A 137 -45.83 -23.11 23.46
CA ALA A 137 -47.21 -23.30 23.03
C ALA A 137 -47.84 -24.59 23.58
N GLN A 138 -47.08 -25.70 23.60
CA GLN A 138 -47.51 -26.96 24.20
C GLN A 138 -47.77 -26.82 25.70
N LEU A 139 -46.83 -26.26 26.46
CA LEU A 139 -47.00 -26.03 27.91
C LEU A 139 -48.20 -25.14 28.22
N VAL A 140 -48.41 -24.07 27.44
CA VAL A 140 -49.57 -23.20 27.61
C VAL A 140 -50.87 -23.96 27.31
N SER A 141 -50.89 -24.81 26.29
CA SER A 141 -52.06 -25.64 25.96
C SER A 141 -52.37 -26.66 27.05
N GLU A 142 -51.35 -27.35 27.59
CA GLU A 142 -51.48 -28.33 28.66
C GLU A 142 -51.93 -27.68 29.96
N ALA A 143 -51.32 -26.56 30.33
CA ALA A 143 -51.71 -25.79 31.51
C ALA A 143 -53.15 -25.26 31.40
N SER A 144 -53.56 -24.84 30.20
CA SER A 144 -54.93 -24.39 29.94
C SER A 144 -55.93 -25.55 30.04
N ALA A 145 -55.60 -26.72 29.49
CA ALA A 145 -56.43 -27.93 29.59
C ALA A 145 -56.57 -28.39 31.05
N ALA A 146 -55.46 -28.51 31.80
CA ALA A 146 -55.48 -28.87 33.21
C ALA A 146 -56.29 -27.87 34.06
N ARG A 147 -56.21 -26.56 33.74
CA ARG A 147 -57.02 -25.55 34.41
C ARG A 147 -58.51 -25.72 34.12
N LEU A 148 -58.90 -26.06 32.90
CA LEU A 148 -60.29 -26.35 32.56
C LEU A 148 -60.81 -27.62 33.25
N GLU A 149 -59.99 -28.67 33.33
CA GLU A 149 -60.35 -29.88 34.10
C GLU A 149 -60.53 -29.57 35.60
N HIS A 150 -59.63 -28.79 36.18
CA HIS A 150 -59.78 -28.34 37.57
C HIS A 150 -60.98 -27.41 37.76
N ALA A 151 -61.25 -26.50 36.82
CA ALA A 151 -62.42 -25.63 36.87
C ALA A 151 -63.74 -26.43 36.75
N GLY A 152 -63.78 -27.48 35.93
CA GLY A 152 -64.91 -28.41 35.86
C GLY A 152 -65.15 -29.12 37.19
N ARG A 153 -64.09 -29.62 37.85
CA ARG A 153 -64.20 -30.23 39.19
C ARG A 153 -64.64 -29.24 40.28
N LEU A 154 -64.28 -27.96 40.16
CA LEU A 154 -64.66 -26.89 41.09
C LEU A 154 -66.09 -26.35 40.85
N GLN A 155 -66.69 -26.58 39.68
CA GLN A 155 -68.12 -26.26 39.49
C GLN A 155 -69.01 -27.13 40.40
N ASP A 156 -68.58 -28.37 40.66
CA ASP A 156 -69.27 -29.31 41.52
C ASP A 156 -68.79 -29.29 42.99
N THR A 157 -67.84 -28.44 43.36
CA THR A 157 -67.35 -28.36 44.74
C THR A 157 -67.10 -26.91 45.17
N HIS A 158 -67.88 -26.39 46.12
CA HIS A 158 -67.69 -25.07 46.70
C HIS A 158 -66.66 -25.11 47.83
N PRO A 159 -65.67 -24.19 47.88
CA PRO A 159 -64.58 -24.23 48.87
C PRO A 159 -65.06 -24.20 50.32
N ILE A 160 -66.19 -23.54 50.60
CA ILE A 160 -66.77 -23.47 51.96
C ILE A 160 -67.80 -24.57 52.20
N PHE A 161 -68.62 -24.90 51.19
CA PHE A 161 -69.83 -25.70 51.38
C PHE A 161 -69.68 -27.15 50.94
N GLY A 162 -68.53 -27.53 50.39
CA GLY A 162 -68.26 -28.89 49.94
C GLY A 162 -68.89 -29.20 48.58
N GLU A 163 -69.29 -30.45 48.39
CA GLU A 163 -69.76 -30.99 47.11
C GLU A 163 -71.17 -30.47 46.75
N LEU A 164 -71.41 -30.12 45.48
CA LEU A 164 -72.70 -29.69 44.96
C LEU A 164 -73.60 -30.92 44.81
N LEU A 165 -74.72 -30.94 45.53
CA LEU A 165 -75.67 -32.05 45.50
C LEU A 165 -76.69 -31.87 44.38
N GLN A 166 -77.17 -30.64 44.19
CA GLN A 166 -78.17 -30.33 43.16
C GLN A 166 -78.18 -28.83 42.81
N ASP A 167 -78.29 -28.51 41.52
CA ASP A 167 -78.48 -27.16 41.00
C ASP A 167 -79.91 -26.99 40.44
N PHE A 168 -80.67 -26.03 40.96
CA PHE A 168 -82.02 -25.69 40.49
C PHE A 168 -82.04 -24.45 39.58
N GLY A 169 -80.88 -23.93 39.19
CA GLY A 169 -80.74 -22.73 38.35
C GLY A 169 -80.83 -21.41 39.12
N TYR A 170 -81.75 -21.28 40.08
CA TYR A 170 -81.86 -20.11 40.98
C TYR A 170 -81.32 -20.36 42.39
N LYS A 171 -81.05 -21.62 42.74
CA LYS A 171 -80.51 -22.04 44.04
C LYS A 171 -79.65 -23.28 43.88
N LYS A 172 -78.49 -23.28 44.53
CA LYS A 172 -77.55 -24.42 44.58
C LYS A 172 -77.55 -25.02 45.97
N LEU A 173 -77.70 -26.35 46.05
CA LEU A 173 -77.63 -27.10 47.30
C LEU A 173 -76.29 -27.82 47.39
N TYR A 174 -75.55 -27.55 48.45
CA TYR A 174 -74.25 -28.16 48.71
C TYR A 174 -74.32 -29.09 49.92
N ARG A 175 -73.58 -30.19 49.87
CA ARG A 175 -73.34 -31.10 50.98
C ARG A 175 -72.04 -30.70 51.67
N GLY A 176 -72.17 -30.14 52.87
CA GLY A 176 -71.02 -29.85 53.72
C GLY A 176 -70.23 -31.10 54.06
N SER A 177 -68.94 -31.13 53.70
CA SER A 177 -68.01 -32.13 54.22
C SER A 177 -67.64 -31.74 55.65
N PRO A 178 -67.60 -32.68 56.61
CA PRO A 178 -67.13 -32.41 57.96
C PRO A 178 -65.74 -31.77 57.98
N LEU A 179 -64.89 -32.12 57.02
CA LEU A 179 -63.54 -31.56 56.87
C LEU A 179 -63.55 -30.08 56.45
N THR A 180 -64.43 -29.67 55.52
CA THR A 180 -64.52 -28.27 55.06
C THR A 180 -65.22 -27.38 56.07
N LEU A 181 -66.22 -27.90 56.78
CA LEU A 181 -66.91 -27.16 57.86
C LEU A 181 -66.02 -26.93 59.08
N TRP A 182 -65.05 -27.81 59.34
CA TRP A 182 -64.18 -27.73 60.51
C TRP A 182 -62.87 -26.97 60.28
N ALA A 183 -62.48 -26.73 59.02
CA ALA A 183 -61.22 -26.05 58.68
C ALA A 183 -61.14 -24.57 59.13
N GLY A 184 -62.25 -23.95 59.56
CA GLY A 184 -62.31 -22.50 59.86
C GLY A 184 -62.44 -22.10 61.33
N THR A 185 -62.93 -22.95 62.23
CA THR A 185 -63.15 -22.55 63.63
C THR A 185 -63.17 -23.76 64.56
N LEU A 186 -62.09 -23.94 65.31
CA LEU A 186 -62.07 -24.80 66.48
C LEU A 186 -62.93 -24.15 67.57
N VAL A 187 -64.21 -24.51 67.63
CA VAL A 187 -65.18 -24.01 68.62
C VAL A 187 -64.63 -24.07 70.06
N TRP A 188 -63.73 -25.02 70.35
CA TRP A 188 -63.10 -25.17 71.66
C TRP A 188 -62.07 -24.06 72.00
N GLN A 189 -61.40 -23.44 71.00
CA GLN A 189 -60.50 -22.31 71.23
C GLN A 189 -61.30 -21.05 71.59
N SER A 190 -62.41 -20.78 70.90
CA SER A 190 -63.28 -19.63 71.19
C SER A 190 -63.90 -19.71 72.58
N GLN A 191 -64.18 -20.91 73.11
CA GLN A 191 -64.72 -21.08 74.45
C GLN A 191 -63.69 -20.86 75.59
N ARG A 192 -62.38 -20.93 75.32
CA ARG A 192 -61.34 -20.72 76.34
C ARG A 192 -60.93 -19.26 76.50
N ALA A 193 -60.99 -18.44 75.44
CA ALA A 193 -60.65 -17.02 75.52
C ALA A 193 -61.49 -16.27 76.59
N PHE A 194 -62.80 -16.55 76.65
CA PHE A 194 -63.71 -15.95 77.63
C PHE A 194 -63.48 -16.39 79.08
N ARG A 195 -62.72 -17.45 79.34
CA ARG A 195 -62.43 -17.90 80.72
C ARG A 195 -61.31 -17.09 81.36
N GLN A 196 -60.33 -16.61 80.59
CA GLN A 196 -59.24 -15.79 81.12
C GLN A 196 -59.72 -14.39 81.51
N GLU A 197 -60.55 -13.75 80.67
CA GLU A 197 -61.16 -12.46 80.98
C GLU A 197 -62.12 -12.54 82.17
N ARG A 198 -62.97 -13.58 82.25
CA ARG A 198 -63.84 -13.77 83.43
C ARG A 198 -63.05 -14.09 84.71
N ALA A 199 -61.98 -14.89 84.63
CA ALA A 199 -61.15 -15.20 85.79
C ALA A 199 -60.43 -13.97 86.35
N SER A 200 -59.93 -13.08 85.47
CA SER A 200 -59.30 -11.82 85.89
C SER A 200 -60.28 -10.81 86.47
N LEU A 201 -61.54 -10.80 86.01
CA LEU A 201 -62.61 -9.99 86.61
C LEU A 201 -63.04 -10.47 88.00
N ILE A 202 -63.03 -11.79 88.26
CA ILE A 202 -63.38 -12.37 89.58
C ILE A 202 -62.24 -12.25 90.59
N ALA A 203 -61.00 -12.15 90.13
CA ALA A 203 -59.82 -12.02 90.99
C ALA A 203 -59.58 -10.59 91.55
N LYS A 204 -60.45 -9.61 91.22
CA LYS A 204 -60.49 -8.27 91.82
C LYS A 204 -61.56 -8.22 92.90
#